data_AF-A0A379UZ20-F1
#
_entry.id   AF-A0A379UZ20-F1
#
_cell.length_a   1.000
_cell.length_b   1.000
_cell.length_c   1.000
_cell.angle_alpha   90.00
_cell.angle_beta   90.00
_cell.angle_gamma   90.00
#
_symmetry.space_group_name_H-M   'P 1'
#
loop_
_entity.id
_entity.type
_entity.pdbx_description
1 polymer ?
#
loop_
_entity_poly.entity_id
_entity_poly.type
_entity_poly.pdbx_seq_one_letter_code
_entity_poly.pdbx_strand_id
1 'polypeptide(L)'
;MQQRGQHRTSNELRKQRVFISGSGVRSVWFRHNLENFKKRLKALERRASDDEACGEIETAHPGYLGSQDIFYVGNLKGVGRIYQQTFSARLCVLFF
;
A
#
# COMPACT_ATOMS: atom_id res chain seq x y z
N MET A 1 -31.70 4.89 7.90
CA MET A 1 -30.99 4.53 6.66
C MET A 1 -29.49 4.43 6.92
N GLN A 2 -28.87 3.25 7.03
CA GLN A 2 -27.39 3.12 7.03
C GLN A 2 -26.86 1.67 6.83
N GLN A 3 -27.58 0.78 6.12
CA GLN A 3 -27.15 -0.62 6.00
C GLN A 3 -26.13 -0.89 4.88
N ARG A 4 -25.93 0.03 3.93
CA ARG A 4 -25.10 -0.21 2.74
C ARG A 4 -23.61 -0.48 3.04
N GLY A 5 -23.05 0.11 4.10
CA GLY A 5 -21.65 -0.07 4.46
C GLY A 5 -21.33 -1.47 5.01
N GLN A 6 -22.19 -1.99 5.89
CA GLN A 6 -21.98 -3.30 6.55
C GLN A 6 -22.13 -4.45 5.56
N HIS A 7 -23.12 -4.40 4.67
CA HIS A 7 -23.34 -5.41 3.63
C HIS A 7 -22.20 -5.43 2.60
N ARG A 8 -21.62 -4.28 2.25
CA ARG A 8 -20.43 -4.23 1.38
C ARG A 8 -19.24 -4.92 2.02
N THR A 9 -18.94 -4.61 3.28
CA THR A 9 -17.84 -5.26 4.01
C THR A 9 -18.09 -6.78 4.15
N SER A 10 -19.33 -7.18 4.45
CA SER A 10 -19.72 -8.59 4.52
C SER A 10 -19.50 -9.33 3.19
N ASN A 11 -19.92 -8.73 2.06
CA ASN A 11 -19.70 -9.31 0.74
C ASN A 11 -18.22 -9.38 0.36
N GLU A 12 -17.40 -8.40 0.75
CA GLU A 12 -15.97 -8.40 0.45
C GLU A 12 -15.22 -9.47 1.27
N LEU A 13 -15.56 -9.62 2.55
CA LEU A 13 -15.06 -10.71 3.40
C LEU A 13 -15.47 -12.08 2.84
N ARG A 14 -16.67 -12.18 2.26
CA ARG A 14 -17.15 -13.41 1.64
C ARG A 14 -16.28 -13.85 0.45
N LYS A 15 -15.73 -12.91 -0.33
CA LYS A 15 -14.74 -13.21 -1.39
C LYS A 15 -13.44 -13.78 -0.82
N GLN A 16 -13.05 -13.34 0.37
CA GLN A 16 -11.90 -13.84 1.12
C GLN A 16 -12.22 -15.14 1.89
N ARG A 17 -13.35 -15.79 1.59
CA ARG A 17 -13.85 -17.01 2.27
C ARG A 17 -14.20 -16.83 3.75
N VAL A 18 -14.39 -15.58 4.21
CA VAL A 18 -14.81 -15.26 5.58
C VAL A 18 -16.30 -14.87 5.58
N PHE A 19 -17.14 -15.71 6.18
CA PHE A 19 -18.59 -15.53 6.18
C PHE A 19 -19.05 -14.88 7.48
N ILE A 20 -19.33 -13.57 7.44
CA ILE A 20 -19.83 -12.80 8.58
C ILE A 20 -21.07 -12.01 8.15
N SER A 21 -22.14 -12.02 8.94
CA SER A 21 -23.36 -11.26 8.68
C SER A 21 -23.15 -9.74 8.82
N GLY A 22 -24.00 -8.93 8.21
CA GLY A 22 -23.95 -7.46 8.37
C GLY A 22 -24.03 -6.99 9.83
N SER A 23 -24.79 -7.71 10.68
CA SER A 23 -24.84 -7.48 12.13
C SER A 23 -23.53 -7.88 12.82
N GLY A 24 -22.88 -8.97 12.38
CA GLY A 24 -21.55 -9.37 12.86
C GLY A 24 -20.48 -8.33 12.53
N VAL A 25 -20.50 -7.77 11.32
CA VAL A 25 -19.61 -6.66 10.91
C VAL A 25 -19.80 -5.46 11.84
N ARG A 26 -21.05 -5.12 12.19
CA ARG A 26 -21.36 -4.03 13.12
C ARG A 26 -20.81 -4.31 14.53
N SER A 27 -20.93 -5.55 15.02
CA SER A 27 -20.39 -5.95 16.32
C SER A 27 -18.86 -5.83 16.37
N VAL A 28 -18.17 -6.27 15.31
CA VAL A 28 -16.71 -6.07 15.17
C VAL A 28 -16.36 -4.58 15.20
N TRP A 29 -17.08 -3.75 14.44
CA TRP A 29 -16.86 -2.30 14.46
C TRP A 29 -17.08 -1.69 15.83
N PHE A 30 -18.07 -2.15 16.59
CA PHE A 30 -18.32 -1.65 17.94
C PHE A 30 -17.19 -2.05 18.91
N ARG A 31 -16.72 -3.31 18.84
CA ARG A 31 -15.59 -3.80 19.66
C ARG A 31 -14.29 -3.05 19.42
N HIS A 32 -14.06 -2.61 18.18
CA HIS A 32 -12.87 -1.85 17.79
C HIS A 32 -13.08 -0.32 17.83
N ASN A 33 -14.18 0.18 18.40
CA ASN A 33 -14.46 1.62 18.50
C ASN A 33 -14.51 2.32 17.12
N LEU A 34 -15.02 1.62 16.11
CA LEU A 34 -15.16 2.02 14.70
C LEU A 34 -16.62 2.25 14.31
N GLU A 35 -17.49 2.59 15.26
CA GLU A 35 -18.93 2.69 15.02
C GLU A 35 -19.29 3.89 14.12
N ASN A 36 -18.52 4.97 14.20
CA ASN A 36 -18.72 6.21 13.45
C ASN A 36 -17.69 6.40 12.35
N PHE A 37 -18.07 7.11 11.27
CA PHE A 37 -17.17 7.43 10.15
C PHE A 37 -15.90 8.15 10.62
N LYS A 38 -16.03 9.14 11.51
CA LYS A 38 -14.89 9.87 12.09
C LYS A 38 -13.88 8.95 12.79
N LYS A 39 -14.38 7.94 13.53
CA LYS A 39 -13.50 6.98 14.22
C LYS A 39 -12.81 6.02 13.24
N ARG A 40 -13.51 5.61 12.17
CA ARG A 40 -12.90 4.85 11.06
C ARG A 40 -11.82 5.64 10.34
N LEU A 41 -12.07 6.91 10.08
CA LEU A 41 -11.11 7.79 9.42
C LEU A 41 -9.86 7.99 10.27
N LYS A 42 -10.02 8.26 11.57
CA LYS A 42 -8.89 8.31 12.51
C LYS A 42 -8.11 7.00 12.62
N ALA A 43 -8.79 5.86 12.53
CA ALA A 43 -8.12 4.56 12.51
C ALA A 43 -7.35 4.31 11.20
N LEU A 44 -7.87 4.79 10.06
CA LEU A 44 -7.17 4.76 8.78
C LEU A 44 -5.94 5.66 8.78
N GLU A 45 -6.04 6.87 9.33
CA GLU A 45 -4.91 7.81 9.46
C GLU A 45 -3.78 7.23 10.32
N ARG A 46 -4.13 6.62 11.46
CA ARG A 46 -3.14 5.95 12.32
C ARG A 46 -2.44 4.82 11.59
N ARG A 47 -3.20 3.94 10.93
CA ARG A 47 -2.61 2.83 10.17
C ARG A 47 -1.72 3.32 9.02
N ALA A 48 -2.13 4.36 8.30
CA ALA A 48 -1.32 4.95 7.24
C ALA A 48 -0.01 5.53 7.79
N SER A 49 -0.05 6.18 8.95
CA SER A 49 1.15 6.70 9.63
C SER A 49 2.07 5.57 10.09
N ASP A 50 1.51 4.47 10.62
CA ASP A 50 2.27 3.29 11.03
C ASP A 50 2.91 2.58 9.83
N ASP A 51 2.22 2.51 8.68
CA ASP A 51 2.76 1.96 7.43
C ASP A 51 3.89 2.86 6.86
N GLU A 52 3.80 4.18 7.03
CA GLU A 52 4.81 5.15 6.58
C GLU A 52 6.08 5.12 7.45
N ALA A 53 5.95 4.82 8.75
CA ALA A 53 7.08 4.65 9.67
C ALA A 53 7.95 3.40 9.37
N CYS A 54 7.44 2.43 8.61
CA CYS A 54 8.22 1.27 8.15
C CYS A 54 9.17 1.61 6.97
N GLY A 55 9.25 2.88 6.56
CA GLY A 55 10.11 3.36 5.47
C GLY A 55 11.44 4.01 5.89
N GLU A 56 11.71 4.20 7.18
CA GLU A 56 13.00 4.74 7.63
C GLU A 56 14.09 3.65 7.61
N ILE A 57 14.76 3.54 6.47
CA ILE A 57 16.03 2.82 6.36
C ILE A 57 17.12 3.79 6.84
N GLU A 58 17.73 3.51 7.99
CA GLU A 58 18.97 4.16 8.41
C GLU A 58 20.08 3.77 7.42
N THR A 59 20.33 4.63 6.43
CA THR A 59 21.48 4.46 5.54
C THR A 59 22.66 5.23 6.11
N ALA A 60 23.79 4.55 6.33
CA ALA A 60 24.99 5.16 6.92
C ALA A 60 25.57 6.32 6.09
N HIS A 61 25.19 6.45 4.82
CA HIS A 61 25.68 7.46 3.90
C HIS A 61 24.54 8.02 3.02
N PRO A 62 24.41 9.35 2.88
CA PRO A 62 23.39 9.95 2.03
C PRO A 62 23.59 9.53 0.56
N GLY A 63 22.54 8.97 -0.06
CA GLY A 63 22.52 8.57 -1.48
C GLY A 63 22.59 7.07 -1.77
N TYR A 64 22.59 6.20 -0.75
CA TYR A 64 22.72 4.75 -0.95
C TYR A 64 21.45 4.04 -1.46
N LEU A 65 20.30 4.72 -1.44
CA LEU A 65 19.03 4.16 -1.89
C LEU A 65 18.74 4.55 -3.34
N GLY A 66 19.00 3.63 -4.27
CA GLY A 66 18.61 3.75 -5.67
C GLY A 66 17.62 2.66 -6.06
N SER A 67 16.62 3.00 -6.88
CA SER A 67 15.78 1.99 -7.56
C SER A 67 16.50 1.56 -8.83
N GLN A 68 16.71 0.24 -8.99
CA GLN A 68 17.28 -0.32 -10.21
C GLN A 68 16.21 -1.11 -10.93
N ASP A 69 15.84 -0.63 -12.12
CA ASP A 69 14.84 -1.25 -12.96
C ASP A 69 15.47 -1.70 -14.28
N ILE A 70 15.16 -2.93 -14.71
CA ILE A 70 15.60 -3.52 -15.98
C ILE A 70 14.36 -3.81 -16.82
N PHE A 71 14.25 -3.19 -17.99
CA PHE A 71 13.15 -3.37 -18.92
C PHE A 71 13.62 -4.10 -20.18
N TYR A 72 12.87 -5.11 -20.63
CA TYR A 72 13.15 -5.76 -21.91
C TYR A 72 12.73 -4.84 -23.06
N VAL A 73 13.65 -4.54 -23.96
CA VAL A 73 13.43 -3.63 -25.09
C VAL A 73 13.05 -4.40 -26.36
N GLY A 74 13.66 -5.58 -26.59
CA GLY A 74 13.39 -6.37 -27.79
C GLY A 74 14.55 -7.28 -28.19
N ASN A 75 14.47 -7.86 -29.38
CA ASN A 75 15.53 -8.69 -29.96
C ASN A 75 16.03 -8.07 -31.26
N LEU A 76 17.33 -7.82 -31.35
CA LEU A 76 17.98 -7.30 -32.55
C LEU A 76 18.72 -8.44 -33.26
N LYS A 77 18.41 -8.67 -34.54
CA LYS A 77 19.05 -9.71 -35.35
C LYS A 77 20.57 -9.50 -35.37
N GLY A 78 21.33 -10.50 -34.92
CA GLY A 78 22.78 -10.47 -34.82
C GLY A 78 23.35 -10.08 -33.44
N VAL A 79 22.57 -9.41 -32.58
CA VAL A 79 22.99 -8.98 -31.24
C VAL A 79 22.25 -9.76 -30.14
N GLY A 80 21.03 -10.21 -30.41
CA GLY A 80 20.21 -10.97 -29.46
C GLY A 80 19.25 -10.11 -28.65
N ARG A 81 18.91 -10.54 -27.44
CA ARG A 81 17.95 -9.87 -26.55
C ARG A 81 18.57 -8.63 -25.91
N ILE A 82 17.87 -7.50 -26.00
CA ILE A 82 18.28 -6.22 -25.46
C ILE A 82 17.41 -5.88 -24.27
N TYR A 83 18.07 -5.51 -23.18
CA TYR A 83 17.46 -5.01 -21.96
C TYR A 83 18.01 -3.61 -21.68
N GLN A 84 17.14 -2.68 -21.32
CA GLN A 84 17.50 -1.34 -20.88
C GLN A 84 17.53 -1.32 -19.37
N GLN A 85 18.60 -0.78 -18.81
CA GLN A 85 18.77 -0.61 -17.38
C GLN A 85 18.68 0.88 -17.04
N THR A 86 17.76 1.22 -16.15
CA THR A 86 17.62 2.57 -15.61
C THR A 86 17.92 2.51 -14.12
N PHE A 87 18.94 3.25 -13.68
CA PHE A 87 19.24 3.43 -12.27
C PHE A 87 18.75 4.81 -11.85
N SER A 88 17.74 4.85 -10.98
CA SER A 88 17.21 6.09 -10.42
C SER A 88 17.78 6.28 -9.02
N ALA A 89 18.80 7.13 -8.90
CA ALA A 89 19.25 7.63 -7.62
C ALA A 89 18.36 8.82 -7.22
N ARG A 90 17.76 8.78 -6.02
CA ARG A 90 17.05 9.94 -5.47
C ARG A 90 18.08 11.02 -5.11
N LEU A 91 18.41 11.87 -6.08
CA LEU A 91 19.25 13.05 -5.90
C LEU A 91 18.50 14.08 -5.05
N CYS A 92 18.54 13.95 -3.74
CA CYS A 92 18.24 15.08 -2.85
C CYS A 92 19.57 15.81 -2.60
N VAL A 93 19.55 17.12 -2.82
CA VAL A 93 20.62 18.12 -2.58
C VAL A 93 21.62 18.34 -3.73
N LEU A 94 21.16 18.87 -4.87
CA LEU A 94 21.92 19.93 -5.55
C LEU A 94 21.63 21.24 -4.78
N PHE A 95 22.37 21.49 -3.71
CA PHE A 95 22.69 22.86 -3.33
C PHE A 95 23.84 23.27 -4.24
N PHE A 96 23.57 24.17 -5.18
CA PHE A 96 24.57 25.11 -5.70
C PHE A 96 24.30 26.45 -5.04
#